data_AF-A0A2T4Z4Z7-F1
#
_entry.id   AF-A0A2T4Z4Z7-F1
#
_cell.length_a   1.000
_cell.length_b   1.000
_cell.length_c   1.000
_cell.angle_alpha   90.00
_cell.angle_beta   90.00
_cell.angle_gamma   90.00
#
_symmetry.space_group_name_H-M   'P 1'
#
loop_
_entity.id
_entity.type
_entity.pdbx_description
1 polymer ?
#
loop_
_entity_poly.entity_id
_entity_poly.type
_entity_poly.pdbx_seq_one_letter_code
_entity_poly.pdbx_strand_id
1 'polypeptide(L)' 'MLYLLNALIARFKAHIVYLRTREELTQLDDRALADLGFQRGEIEYIARKVADAA' A
#
# COMPACT_ATOMS: atom_id res chain seq x y z
N MET A 1 -3.33 28.99 0.53
CA MET A 1 -1.96 28.41 0.39
C MET A 1 -1.79 27.07 1.10
N LEU A 2 -2.35 26.86 2.31
CA LEU A 2 -2.24 25.58 3.06
C LEU A 2 -2.76 24.33 2.32
N TYR A 3 -3.73 24.46 1.42
CA TYR A 3 -4.31 23.33 0.68
C TYR A 3 -3.28 22.56 -0.16
N LEU A 4 -2.32 23.25 -0.77
CA LEU A 4 -1.24 22.62 -1.54
C LEU A 4 -0.30 21.83 -0.63
N LEU A 5 0.00 22.36 0.56
CA LEU A 5 0.83 21.67 1.55
C LEU A 5 0.13 20.42 2.10
N ASN A 6 -1.17 20.51 2.40
CA ASN A 6 -1.95 19.34 2.83
C ASN A 6 -2.03 18.26 1.75
N ALA A 7 -2.23 18.66 0.48
CA ALA A 7 -2.23 17.72 -0.64
C ALA A 7 -0.86 17.05 -0.83
N LEU A 8 0.23 17.80 -0.63
CA LEU A 8 1.59 17.26 -0.70
C LEU A 8 1.86 16.24 0.42
N ILE A 9 1.46 16.57 1.66
CA ILE A 9 1.59 15.68 2.82
C ILE A 9 0.76 14.42 2.62
N ALA A 10 -0.48 14.54 2.13
CA ALA A 10 -1.35 13.40 1.83
C ALA A 10 -0.71 12.45 0.81
N ARG A 11 -0.14 12.99 -0.29
CA ARG A 11 0.59 12.17 -1.28
C ARG A 11 1.80 11.46 -0.69
N PHE A 12 2.53 12.13 0.21
CA PHE A 12 3.68 11.53 0.88
C PHE A 12 3.26 10.39 1.81
N LYS A 13 2.19 10.60 2.58
CA LYS A 13 1.61 9.59 3.46
C LYS A 13 1.16 8.36 2.67
N ALA A 14 0.41 8.57 1.59
CA ALA A 14 0.00 7.50 0.68
C ALA A 14 1.21 6.73 0.14
N HIS A 15 2.28 7.43 -0.26
CA HIS A 15 3.49 6.77 -0.77
C HIS A 15 4.19 5.90 0.29
N ILE A 16 4.28 6.38 1.54
CA ILE A 16 4.85 5.59 2.65
C ILE A 16 4.01 4.35 2.92
N VAL A 17 2.68 4.49 2.93
CA VAL A 17 1.77 3.35 3.13
C VAL A 17 1.92 2.33 2.02
N TYR A 18 2.02 2.76 0.76
CA TYR A 18 2.29 1.87 -0.37
C TYR A 18 3.56 1.06 -0.17
N LEU A 19 4.68 1.72 0.15
CA LEU A 19 5.97 1.04 0.32
C LEU A 19 5.92 0.02 1.47
N ARG A 20 5.36 0.42 2.62
CA ARG A 20 5.21 -0.46 3.79
C ARG A 20 4.35 -1.68 3.46
N THR A 21 3.14 -1.47 2.93
CA THR A 21 2.23 -2.57 2.61
C THR A 21 2.82 -3.53 1.58
N ARG A 22 3.49 -3.00 0.55
CA ARG A 22 4.17 -3.82 -0.46
C ARG A 22 5.28 -4.67 0.16
N GLU A 23 6.11 -4.09 1.02
CA GLU A 23 7.19 -4.78 1.70
C GLU A 23 6.66 -5.89 2.61
N GLU A 24 5.69 -5.58 3.47
CA GLU A 24 5.03 -6.53 4.37
C GLU A 24 4.42 -7.72 3.61
N LEU A 25 3.65 -7.46 2.55
CA LEU A 25 3.04 -8.52 1.74
C LEU A 25 4.08 -9.34 0.95
N THR A 26 5.17 -8.71 0.51
CA THR A 26 6.24 -9.40 -0.22
C THR A 26 6.96 -10.41 0.65
N GLN A 27 7.10 -10.13 1.96
CA GLN A 27 7.75 -11.00 2.94
C GLN A 27 6.92 -12.25 3.31
N LEU A 28 5.60 -12.21 3.10
CA LEU A 28 4.75 -13.39 3.29
C LEU A 28 5.09 -14.47 2.25
N ASP A 29 4.77 -15.73 2.53
CA ASP A 29 4.79 -16.78 1.52
C ASP A 29 3.45 -16.85 0.76
N ASP A 30 3.39 -17.67 -0.29
CA ASP A 30 2.18 -17.77 -1.12
C ASP A 30 0.99 -18.37 -0.36
N ARG A 31 1.24 -19.21 0.64
CA ARG A 31 0.20 -19.79 1.49
C ARG A 31 -0.41 -18.74 2.40
N ALA A 32 0.41 -17.95 3.09
CA ALA A 32 -0.05 -16.86 3.94
C ALA A 32 -0.80 -15.80 3.13
N LEU A 33 -0.35 -15.49 1.91
CA LEU A 33 -1.11 -14.63 1.00
C LEU A 33 -2.46 -15.25 0.63
N ALA A 34 -2.49 -16.54 0.29
CA ALA A 34 -3.73 -17.24 -0.04
C ALA A 34 -4.71 -17.32 1.15
N ASP A 35 -4.20 -17.48 2.38
CA ASP A 35 -5.01 -17.46 3.60
C ASP A 35 -5.67 -16.08 3.83
N LEU A 36 -5.05 -15.00 3.35
CA LEU A 36 -5.62 -13.64 3.31
C LEU A 36 -6.53 -13.42 2.08
N GLY A 37 -6.64 -14.39 1.18
CA GLY A 37 -7.41 -14.31 -0.05
C GLY A 37 -6.72 -13.54 -1.18
N PHE A 38 -5.40 -13.43 -1.15
CA PHE A 38 -4.61 -12.70 -2.15
C PHE A 38 -3.67 -13.61 -2.92
N GLN A 39 -3.34 -13.20 -4.14
CA GLN A 39 -2.29 -13.79 -4.96
C GLN A 39 -1.06 -12.89 -4.99
N ARG A 40 0.13 -13.47 -5.20
CA ARG A 40 1.40 -12.72 -5.27
C ARG A 40 1.39 -11.62 -6.34
N GLY A 41 0.71 -11.85 -7.46
CA GLY A 41 0.55 -10.84 -8.52
C GLY A 41 -0.29 -9.63 -8.11
N GLU A 42 -1.08 -9.74 -7.05
CA GLU A 42 -2.00 -8.68 -6.59
C GLU A 42 -1.37 -7.73 -5.57
N ILE A 43 -0.17 -8.03 -5.05
CA ILE A 43 0.50 -7.25 -4.01
C ILE A 43 0.59 -5.76 -4.40
N GLU A 44 1.02 -5.47 -5.63
CA GLU A 44 1.19 -4.10 -6.12
C GLU A 44 -0.16 -3.35 -6.19
N TYR A 45 -1.22 -4.06 -6.62
CA TYR A 45 -2.57 -3.51 -6.68
C TYR A 45 -3.13 -3.22 -5.29
N ILE A 46 -2.99 -4.16 -4.36
CA ILE A 46 -3.45 -4.02 -2.97
C ILE A 46 -2.70 -2.89 -2.27
N ALA A 47 -1.37 -2.85 -2.37
CA ALA A 47 -0.57 -1.79 -1.76
C ALA A 47 -0.99 -0.40 -2.26
N ARG A 48 -1.31 -0.27 -3.55
CA ARG A 48 -1.81 0.99 -4.12
C ARG A 48 -3.21 1.34 -3.60
N LYS A 49 -4.11 0.37 -3.55
CA LYS A 49 -5.48 0.55 -3.03
C LYS A 49 -5.47 1.01 -1.56
N VAL A 50 -4.60 0.44 -0.72
CA VAL A 50 -4.45 0.83 0.69
C VAL A 50 -3.85 2.23 0.81
N ALA A 51 -2.85 2.55 -0.01
CA ALA A 51 -2.25 3.88 -0.04
C ALA A 51 -3.23 4.99 -0.43
N ASP A 52 -4.09 4.74 -1.41
CA ASP A 52 -5.11 5.71 -1.86
C ASP A 52 -6.19 5.98 -0.80
N ALA A 53 -6.33 5.09 0.19
CA ALA A 53 -7.27 5.22 1.30
C ALA A 53 -6.65 5.89 2.57
N ALA A 54 -5.35 6.20 2.55
CA ALA A 54 -4.60 6.72 3.71
C ALA A 54 -4.60 8.24 3.83
#